data_AF-A0A7K8R5K8-F1
#
_entry.id   AF-A0A7K8R5K8-F1
#
_cell.length_a   1.000
_cell.length_b   1.000
_cell.length_c   1.000
_cell.angle_alpha   90.00
_cell.angle_beta   90.00
_cell.angle_gamma   90.00
#
_symmetry.space_group_name_H-M   'P 1'
#
loop_
_entity.id
_entity.type
_entity.pdbx_description
1 polymer ?
#
loop_
_entity_poly.entity_id
_entity_poly.type
_entity_poly.pdbx_seq_one_letter_code
_entity_poly.pdbx_strand_id
1 'polypeptide(L)'
;GSSLKCYSCKSQLSNSKCLTEVTCSDKQMCKTDVIRVVGLFSIISKGCDSSCDSSYQDFNVGNRNVSCCSSNLCNVNGVGSVRSSYGLAGGMAAAVLCIFLTNK
;
A
#
# COMPACT_ATOMS: atom_id res chain seq x y z
N GLY A 1 21.01 6.49 13.35
CA GLY A 1 19.59 6.13 13.35
C GLY A 1 19.12 6.02 11.92
N SER A 2 18.38 4.98 11.56
CA SER A 2 17.83 4.84 10.21
C SER A 2 16.72 5.88 10.02
N SER A 3 16.83 6.71 8.99
CA SER A 3 15.76 7.65 8.64
C SER A 3 14.74 6.96 7.74
N LEU A 4 13.46 7.08 8.09
CA LEU A 4 12.34 6.47 7.38
C LEU A 4 12.17 7.15 6.02
N LYS A 5 12.11 6.37 4.93
CA LYS A 5 11.72 6.84 3.60
C LYS A 5 10.26 6.53 3.32
N CYS A 6 9.55 7.47 2.71
CA CYS A 6 8.16 7.31 2.28
C CYS A 6 7.96 7.86 0.86
N TYR A 7 6.89 7.46 0.20
CA TYR A 7 6.41 8.18 -0.98
C TYR A 7 5.63 9.43 -0.58
N SER A 8 5.71 10.47 -1.42
CA SER A 8 5.05 11.76 -1.24
C SER A 8 4.44 12.24 -2.55
N CYS A 9 3.25 12.80 -2.46
CA CYS A 9 2.62 13.53 -3.56
C CYS A 9 1.44 14.34 -3.04
N LYS A 10 1.03 15.35 -3.82
CA LYS A 10 -0.17 16.13 -3.54
C LYS A 10 -1.18 15.90 -4.67
N SER A 11 -2.39 15.50 -4.28
CA SER A 11 -3.57 15.45 -5.15
C SER A 11 -3.37 14.77 -6.51
N GLN A 12 -2.88 13.53 -6.51
CA GLN A 12 -2.68 12.76 -7.74
C GLN A 12 -3.85 11.82 -8.02
N LEU A 13 -4.22 11.71 -9.30
CA LEU A 13 -5.30 10.81 -9.75
C LEU A 13 -4.84 9.36 -9.93
N SER A 14 -3.53 9.10 -9.92
CA SER A 14 -2.95 7.78 -10.10
C SER A 14 -1.82 7.56 -9.11
N ASN A 15 -1.76 6.34 -8.58
CA ASN A 15 -0.66 5.91 -7.71
C ASN A 15 0.69 5.95 -8.43
N SER A 16 0.73 5.69 -9.74
CA SER A 16 1.99 5.75 -10.52
C SER A 16 2.60 7.14 -10.58
N LYS A 17 1.77 8.20 -10.45
CA LYS A 17 2.22 9.60 -10.36
C LYS A 17 2.52 10.03 -8.93
N CYS A 18 2.41 9.11 -7.96
CA CYS A 18 2.52 9.37 -6.52
C CYS A 18 3.64 8.51 -5.90
N LEU A 19 4.78 8.40 -6.59
CA LEU A 19 5.95 7.60 -6.20
C LEU A 19 7.21 8.45 -5.97
N THR A 20 7.07 9.73 -5.62
CA THR A 20 8.23 10.56 -5.27
C THR A 20 8.72 10.20 -3.88
N GLU A 21 9.95 9.69 -3.77
CA GLU A 21 10.54 9.35 -2.47
C GLU A 21 10.94 10.59 -1.68
N VAL A 22 10.69 10.56 -0.37
CA VAL A 22 11.11 11.58 0.59
C VAL A 22 11.65 10.92 1.85
N THR A 23 12.58 11.60 2.50
CA THR A 23 13.14 11.21 3.79
C THR A 23 12.35 11.92 4.89
N CYS A 24 11.80 11.17 5.84
CA CYS A 24 11.01 11.69 6.94
C CYS A 24 11.87 12.04 8.16
N SER A 25 11.38 12.98 8.96
CA SER A 25 11.97 13.34 10.25
C SER A 25 11.75 12.25 11.31
N ASP A 26 12.48 12.36 12.42
CA ASP A 26 12.29 11.48 13.57
C ASP A 26 10.84 11.47 14.05
N LYS A 27 10.34 10.28 14.39
CA LYS A 27 8.96 10.03 14.87
C LYS A 27 7.84 10.29 13.85
N GLN A 28 8.15 10.55 12.58
CA GLN A 28 7.16 10.59 11.52
C GLN A 28 6.88 9.19 10.95
N MET A 29 5.68 9.00 10.41
CA MET A 29 5.22 7.78 9.76
C MET A 29 4.80 8.08 8.32
N CYS A 30 4.82 7.08 7.45
CA CYS A 30 4.28 7.22 6.10
C CYS A 30 2.75 7.28 6.16
N LYS A 31 2.18 8.31 5.56
CA LYS A 31 0.74 8.50 5.42
C LYS A 31 0.32 8.32 3.96
N THR A 32 -0.84 7.71 3.77
CA THR A 32 -1.61 7.78 2.52
C THR A 32 -3.02 8.24 2.85
N ASP A 33 -3.51 9.24 2.14
CA ASP A 33 -4.87 9.75 2.21
C ASP A 33 -5.50 9.61 0.82
N VAL A 34 -6.56 8.81 0.74
CA VAL A 34 -7.29 8.56 -0.50
C VAL A 34 -8.71 9.05 -0.33
N ILE A 35 -9.09 10.04 -1.14
CA ILE A 35 -10.46 10.52 -1.24
C ILE A 35 -11.04 9.96 -2.53
N ARG A 36 -12.23 9.39 -2.48
CA ARG A 36 -12.96 8.86 -3.63
C ARG A 36 -14.29 9.58 -3.72
N VAL A 37 -14.61 10.11 -4.89
CA VAL A 37 -15.94 10.64 -5.19
C VAL A 37 -16.64 9.61 -6.06
N VAL A 38 -17.82 9.15 -5.64
CA VAL A 38 -18.56 8.09 -6.35
C VAL A 38 -18.82 8.53 -7.79
N GLY A 39 -18.44 7.69 -8.76
CA GLY A 39 -18.67 7.93 -10.19
C GLY A 39 -17.82 9.02 -10.85
N LEU A 40 -16.87 9.65 -10.14
CA LEU A 40 -16.08 10.77 -10.66
C LEU A 40 -14.57 10.48 -10.71
N PHE A 41 -13.89 10.57 -9.57
CA PHE A 41 -12.44 10.45 -9.50
C PHE A 41 -11.99 10.06 -8.09
N SER A 42 -10.75 9.58 -7.99
CA SER A 42 -10.05 9.41 -6.72
C SER A 42 -8.83 10.31 -6.67
N ILE A 43 -8.62 10.94 -5.52
CA ILE A 43 -7.48 11.80 -5.23
C ILE A 43 -6.62 11.11 -4.18
N ILE A 44 -5.34 10.96 -4.48
CA ILE A 44 -4.33 10.35 -3.62
C ILE A 44 -3.37 11.44 -3.15
N SER A 45 -3.12 11.48 -1.84
CA SER A 45 -2.03 12.24 -1.23
C SER A 45 -1.19 11.32 -0.36
N LYS A 46 0.12 11.49 -0.40
CA LYS A 46 1.08 10.71 0.41
C LYS A 46 2.10 11.65 1.04
N GLY A 47 2.70 11.24 2.15
CA GLY A 47 3.80 11.97 2.76
C GLY A 47 4.20 11.42 4.12
N CYS A 48 4.93 12.22 4.88
CA CYS A 48 5.32 11.95 6.26
C CYS A 48 4.39 12.70 7.22
N ASP A 49 3.93 12.06 8.28
CA ASP A 49 3.07 12.67 9.31
C ASP A 49 3.40 12.08 10.68
N SER A 50 3.67 12.93 11.68
CA SER A 50 3.94 12.54 13.07
C SER A 50 2.67 12.19 13.86
N SER A 51 1.53 12.63 13.36
CA SER A 51 0.19 12.47 13.95
C SER A 51 -0.70 11.61 13.06
N CYS A 52 -0.09 10.70 12.28
CA CYS A 52 -0.84 9.84 11.38
C CYS A 52 -1.74 8.89 12.17
N ASP A 53 -3.05 9.01 11.96
CA ASP A 53 -4.05 8.09 12.49
C ASP A 53 -4.83 7.46 11.33
N SER A 54 -5.00 6.13 11.37
CA SER A 54 -5.66 5.39 10.29
C SER A 54 -7.17 5.46 10.48
N SER A 55 -7.87 5.96 9.47
CA SER A 55 -9.31 6.23 9.57
C SER A 55 -10.00 5.98 8.23
N TYR A 56 -11.22 5.46 8.29
CA TYR A 56 -12.11 5.32 7.15
C TYR A 56 -13.38 6.11 7.41
N GLN A 57 -13.78 6.94 6.45
CA GLN A 57 -15.01 7.71 6.49
C GLN A 57 -15.77 7.47 5.20
N ASP A 58 -17.02 7.05 5.34
CA ASP A 58 -17.94 6.90 4.22
C ASP A 58 -18.92 8.05 4.21
N PHE A 59 -19.02 8.71 3.07
CA PHE A 59 -19.97 9.76 2.78
C PHE A 59 -20.91 9.23 1.69
N ASN A 60 -22.19 9.62 1.71
CA ASN A 60 -23.14 9.20 0.68
C ASN A 60 -22.62 9.48 -0.76
N VAL A 61 -21.81 10.54 -0.90
CA VAL A 61 -21.21 10.99 -2.18
C VAL A 61 -19.77 10.51 -2.43
N GLY A 62 -19.15 9.75 -1.52
CA GLY A 62 -17.73 9.41 -1.62
C GLY A 62 -17.16 8.79 -0.35
N ASN A 63 -15.90 8.40 -0.34
CA ASN A 63 -15.25 7.95 0.89
C ASN A 63 -13.85 8.54 1.03
N ARG A 64 -13.34 8.53 2.25
CA ARG A 64 -11.97 8.91 2.59
C ARG A 64 -11.33 7.81 3.39
N ASN A 65 -10.15 7.39 2.96
CA ASN A 65 -9.36 6.38 3.65
C ASN A 65 -7.95 6.91 3.92
N VAL A 66 -7.62 7.02 5.21
CA VAL A 66 -6.29 7.36 5.71
C VAL A 66 -5.63 6.09 6.23
N SER A 67 -4.40 5.82 5.79
CA SER A 67 -3.59 4.68 6.27
C SER A 67 -2.19 5.12 6.65
N CYS A 68 -1.67 4.54 7.74
CA CYS A 68 -0.36 4.87 8.32
C CYS A 68 0.54 3.64 8.39
N CYS A 69 1.84 3.80 8.14
CA CYS A 69 2.83 2.72 8.28
C CYS A 69 4.23 3.26 8.56
N SER A 70 5.10 2.43 9.17
CA SER A 70 6.39 2.87 9.74
C SER A 70 7.61 2.14 9.15
N SER A 71 7.47 1.57 7.95
CA SER A 71 8.56 0.88 7.24
C SER A 71 8.93 1.63 5.97
N ASN A 72 10.18 1.50 5.51
CA ASN A 72 10.63 2.21 4.30
C ASN A 72 9.74 1.89 3.09
N LEU A 73 9.25 2.96 2.44
CA LEU A 73 8.43 2.92 1.23
C LEU A 73 7.14 2.08 1.38
N CYS A 74 6.65 1.89 2.61
CA CYS A 74 5.49 1.05 2.90
C CYS A 74 4.19 1.60 2.28
N ASN A 75 4.13 2.91 2.04
CA ASN A 75 2.99 3.56 1.42
C ASN A 75 3.01 3.47 -0.13
N VAL A 76 3.53 2.38 -0.71
CA VAL A 76 3.58 2.18 -2.17
C VAL A 76 2.20 2.01 -2.79
N ASN A 77 1.26 1.37 -2.09
CA ASN A 77 -0.08 1.13 -2.61
C ASN A 77 -1.00 2.28 -2.23
N GLY A 78 -1.63 2.92 -3.20
CA GLY A 78 -2.86 3.68 -2.95
C GLY A 78 -3.98 2.67 -2.70
N VAL A 79 -4.89 2.96 -1.76
CA VAL A 79 -6.13 2.19 -1.57
C VAL A 79 -6.83 2.18 -2.91
N GLY A 80 -6.82 1.05 -3.63
CA GLY A 80 -7.22 0.92 -5.04
C GLY A 80 -6.21 0.23 -5.96
N SER A 81 -4.98 0.04 -5.50
CA SER A 81 -3.98 -0.75 -6.22
C SER A 81 -4.18 -2.22 -5.84
N VAL A 82 -5.09 -2.93 -6.52
CA VAL A 82 -5.00 -4.40 -6.59
C VAL A 82 -3.77 -4.74 -7.43
N ARG A 83 -2.59 -4.58 -6.83
CA ARG A 83 -1.40 -5.25 -7.36
C ARG A 83 -1.51 -6.67 -6.85
N SER A 84 -2.06 -7.53 -7.71
CA SER A 84 -1.92 -8.97 -7.61
C SER A 84 -0.43 -9.27 -7.42
N SER A 85 -0.02 -9.49 -6.17
CA SER A 85 1.29 -10.05 -5.89
C SER A 85 1.17 -11.52 -6.23
N TYR A 86 1.45 -11.85 -7.50
CA TYR A 86 2.06 -13.14 -7.81
C TYR A 86 3.45 -13.10 -7.17
N GLY A 87 3.46 -13.26 -5.84
CA GLY A 87 4.65 -13.62 -5.12
C GLY A 87 5.09 -14.95 -5.69
N LEU A 88 6.17 -14.93 -6.47
CA LEU A 88 6.96 -16.09 -6.80
C LEU A 88 7.43 -16.71 -5.47
N ALA A 89 6.59 -17.55 -4.86
CA ALA A 89 7.05 -18.56 -3.94
C ALA A 89 7.80 -19.58 -4.79
N GLY A 90 9.12 -19.41 -4.82
CA GLY A 90 10.07 -20.31 -5.46
C GLY A 90 9.80 -21.76 -5.05
N GLY A 91 9.98 -22.65 -6.02
CA GLY A 91 9.61 -24.04 -5.91
C GLY A 91 10.30 -24.78 -4.76
N MET A 92 9.57 -25.77 -4.25
CA MET A 92 10.11 -27.06 -3.88
C MET A 92 9.25 -28.10 -4.60
N ALA A 93 9.69 -28.47 -5.80
CA ALA A 93 9.25 -29.71 -6.43
C ALA A 93 10.02 -30.85 -5.77
N ALA A 94 9.34 -31.66 -4.95
CA ALA A 94 9.50 -33.11 -4.89
C ALA A 94 8.73 -33.68 -3.69
N ALA A 95 8.18 -34.88 -3.89
CA ALA A 95 7.62 -35.80 -2.89
C ALA A 95 6.12 -35.70 -2.56
N VAL A 96 5.24 -35.82 -3.56
CA VAL A 96 3.90 -36.44 -3.33
C VAL A 96 3.57 -37.56 -4.35
N LEU A 97 4.44 -37.81 -5.33
CA LEU A 97 4.21 -38.87 -6.34
C LEU A 97 4.58 -40.31 -5.88
N CYS A 98 5.01 -40.51 -4.63
CA CYS A 98 5.39 -41.84 -4.14
C CYS A 98 4.23 -42.67 -3.56
N ILE A 99 3.05 -42.11 -3.31
CA ILE A 99 1.95 -42.86 -2.67
C ILE A 99 1.13 -43.69 -3.68
N PHE A 100 1.09 -43.28 -4.95
CA PHE A 100 0.27 -43.94 -5.97
C PHE A 100 0.92 -45.15 -6.65
N LEU A 101 2.24 -45.37 -6.50
CA LEU A 101 2.94 -46.48 -7.15
C LEU A 101 3.07 -47.74 -6.29
N THR A 102 2.63 -47.71 -5.02
CA THR A 102 2.73 -48.88 -4.11
C THR A 102 1.41 -49.62 -3.92
N ASN A 103 0.36 -49.24 -4.67
CA ASN A 103 -0.93 -49.93 -4.62
C ASN A 103 -1.46 -50.23 -6.03
N LYS A 104 -0.68 -50.97 -6.83
CA LYS A 104 -1.25 -51.83 -7.87
C LYS A 104 -0.34 -53.00 -8.20
#